data_AF-A0A1U8C3J6-F1
#
_entry.id   AF-A0A1U8C3J6-F1
#
_cell.length_a   1.000
_cell.length_b   1.000
_cell.length_c   1.000
_cell.angle_alpha   90.00
_cell.angle_beta   90.00
_cell.angle_gamma   90.00
#
_symmetry.space_group_name_H-M   'P 1'
#
loop_
_entity.id
_entity.type
_entity.pdbx_description
1 polymer ?
#
loop_
_entity_poly.entity_id
_entity_poly.type
_entity_poly.pdbx_seq_one_letter_code
_entity_poly.pdbx_strand_id
1 'polypeptide(L)'
;MSVSALSPSRFVGSISGFLQVASVLGLLLLLLKVVQLYLHRQWLLKAFQQFPSPPFHWFFGHQQFQGDQELQQVLKCVENFPSAFTRWLWGSKASLSIYDPDYMKVILGRSDPKALDTYRFLAPWIGMYV
;
A
#
# COMPACT_ATOMS: atom_id res chain seq x y z
N MET A 1 44.24 -32.34 32.82
CA MET A 1 43.16 -32.13 31.83
C MET A 1 42.23 -31.06 32.41
N SER A 2 42.35 -29.81 31.95
CA SER A 2 41.59 -28.69 32.53
C SER A 2 40.33 -28.46 31.70
N VAL A 3 39.18 -28.77 32.30
CA VAL A 3 37.87 -28.55 31.69
C VAL A 3 37.61 -27.05 31.69
N SER A 4 37.63 -26.43 30.50
CA SER A 4 37.29 -25.02 30.33
C SER A 4 35.83 -24.80 30.75
N ALA A 5 35.63 -24.24 31.93
CA ALA A 5 34.34 -23.75 32.38
C ALA A 5 33.88 -22.63 31.45
N LEU A 6 32.82 -22.90 30.68
CA LEU A 6 32.09 -21.88 29.93
C LEU A 6 31.47 -20.90 30.94
N SER A 7 32.16 -19.78 31.18
CA SER A 7 31.72 -18.74 32.10
C SER A 7 30.41 -18.09 31.61
N PRO A 8 29.33 -18.07 32.41
CA PRO A 8 28.03 -17.50 32.03
C PRO A 8 28.09 -16.04 31.54
N SER A 9 29.05 -15.27 32.05
CA SER A 9 29.27 -13.86 31.67
C SER A 9 29.68 -13.65 30.22
N ARG A 10 30.47 -14.57 29.63
CA ARG A 10 30.85 -14.51 28.20
C ARG A 10 29.66 -14.79 27.28
N PHE A 11 28.78 -15.69 27.70
CA PHE A 11 27.57 -16.04 26.96
C PHE A 11 26.55 -14.90 26.97
N VAL A 12 26.34 -14.25 28.12
CA VAL A 12 25.46 -13.07 28.24
C VAL A 12 25.97 -11.88 27.42
N GLY A 13 27.29 -11.62 27.43
CA GLY A 13 27.90 -10.59 26.57
C GLY A 13 27.73 -10.88 25.08
N SER A 14 27.85 -12.15 24.68
CA SER A 14 27.63 -12.58 23.29
C SER A 14 26.16 -12.42 22.85
N ILE A 15 25.20 -12.73 23.73
CA ILE A 15 23.77 -12.54 23.44
C ILE A 15 23.43 -11.05 23.35
N SER A 16 23.97 -10.24 24.27
CA SER A 16 23.78 -8.78 24.25
C SER A 16 24.33 -8.15 22.97
N GLY A 17 25.51 -8.56 22.51
CA GLY A 17 26.08 -8.10 21.23
C GLY A 17 25.23 -8.50 20.02
N PHE A 18 24.72 -9.74 19.98
CA PHE A 18 23.84 -10.20 18.91
C PHE A 18 22.53 -9.40 18.85
N LEU A 19 21.88 -9.18 20.00
CA LEU A 19 20.65 -8.39 20.09
C LEU A 19 20.88 -6.93 19.67
N GLN A 20 22.04 -6.36 20.02
CA GLN A 20 22.38 -5.00 19.61
C GLN A 20 22.54 -4.89 18.08
N VAL A 21 23.25 -5.82 17.45
CA VAL A 21 23.39 -5.86 15.98
C VAL A 21 22.04 -6.09 15.30
N ALA A 22 21.23 -7.03 15.80
CA ALA A 22 19.89 -7.30 15.29
C ALA A 22 18.98 -6.08 15.42
N SER A 23 19.06 -5.34 16.53
CA SER A 23 18.31 -4.10 16.76
C SER A 23 18.71 -3.00 15.78
N VAL A 24 20.02 -2.75 15.60
CA VAL A 24 20.53 -1.77 14.64
C VAL A 24 20.12 -2.13 13.21
N LEU A 25 20.26 -3.40 12.83
CA LEU A 25 19.84 -3.87 11.51
C LEU A 25 18.32 -3.72 11.33
N GLY A 26 17.54 -4.05 12.34
CA GLY A 26 16.08 -3.89 12.33
C GLY A 26 15.66 -2.44 12.16
N LEU A 27 16.27 -1.52 12.90
CA LEU A 27 16.04 -0.08 12.78
C LEU A 27 16.42 0.45 11.40
N LEU A 28 17.55 0.00 10.85
CA LEU A 28 17.99 0.38 9.50
C LEU A 28 16.97 -0.10 8.44
N LEU A 29 16.53 -1.35 8.51
CA LEU A 29 15.53 -1.89 7.59
C LEU A 29 14.19 -1.16 7.72
N LEU A 30 13.77 -0.81 8.94
CA LEU A 30 12.56 -0.04 9.19
C LEU A 30 12.66 1.37 8.56
N LEU A 31 13.79 2.05 8.74
CA LEU A 31 14.03 3.36 8.13
C LEU A 31 13.97 3.29 6.60
N LEU A 32 14.60 2.28 5.99
CA LEU A 32 14.53 2.07 4.54
C LEU A 32 13.09 1.87 4.07
N LYS A 33 12.27 1.12 4.81
CA LYS A 33 10.84 0.94 4.49
C LYS A 33 10.05 2.23 4.61
N VAL A 34 10.31 3.05 5.62
CA VAL A 34 9.68 4.37 5.77
C VAL A 34 10.01 5.28 4.59
N VAL A 35 11.28 5.32 4.16
CA VAL A 35 11.70 6.11 2.99
C VAL A 35 11.03 5.62 1.71
N GLN A 36 11.00 4.29 1.48
CA GLN A 36 10.31 3.69 0.33
C GLN A 36 8.83 4.07 0.30
N LEU A 37 8.15 3.96 1.45
CA LEU A 37 6.74 4.30 1.59
C LEU A 37 6.49 5.78 1.30
N TYR A 38 7.34 6.66 1.82
CA TYR A 38 7.24 8.10 1.61
C TYR A 38 7.40 8.47 0.12
N LEU A 39 8.43 7.95 -0.54
CA LEU A 39 8.66 8.20 -1.96
C LEU A 39 7.52 7.66 -2.82
N HIS A 40 7.03 6.46 -2.52
CA HIS A 40 5.88 5.89 -3.22
C HIS A 40 4.63 6.75 -3.07
N ARG A 41 4.35 7.24 -1.85
CA ARG A 41 3.22 8.15 -1.61
C ARG A 41 3.36 9.46 -2.39
N GLN A 42 4.55 10.05 -2.42
CA GLN A 42 4.81 11.27 -3.21
C GLN A 42 4.58 11.04 -4.70
N TRP A 43 5.02 9.89 -5.21
CA TRP A 43 4.77 9.49 -6.59
C TRP A 43 3.27 9.34 -6.88
N LEU A 44 2.52 8.65 -6.02
CA LEU A 44 1.07 8.48 -6.17
C LEU A 44 0.35 9.83 -6.17
N LEU A 45 0.69 10.73 -5.24
CA LEU A 45 0.08 12.07 -5.19
C LEU A 45 0.30 12.86 -6.48
N LYS A 46 1.50 12.77 -7.06
CA LYS A 46 1.81 13.40 -8.36
C LYS A 46 1.05 12.72 -9.51
N ALA A 47 0.99 11.38 -9.53
CA ALA A 47 0.30 10.63 -10.57
C ALA A 47 -1.21 10.92 -10.61
N PHE A 48 -1.83 11.12 -9.44
CA PHE A 48 -3.26 11.41 -9.32
C PHE A 48 -3.59 12.90 -9.24
N GLN A 49 -2.61 13.80 -9.37
CA GLN A 49 -2.80 15.24 -9.18
C GLN A 49 -3.84 15.86 -10.14
N GLN A 50 -4.01 15.27 -11.33
CA GLN A 50 -4.94 15.75 -12.35
C GLN A 50 -6.40 15.36 -12.07
N PHE A 51 -6.63 14.39 -11.19
CA PHE A 51 -7.96 13.88 -10.91
C PHE A 51 -8.49 14.46 -9.60
N PRO A 52 -9.78 14.85 -9.56
CA PRO A 52 -10.37 15.28 -8.32
C PRO A 52 -10.43 14.13 -7.31
N SER A 53 -10.46 14.47 -6.03
CA SER A 53 -10.58 13.51 -4.94
C SER A 53 -11.48 14.08 -3.86
N PRO A 54 -12.40 13.29 -3.29
CA PRO A 54 -13.05 13.69 -2.05
C PRO A 54 -12.01 13.82 -0.93
N PRO A 55 -12.31 14.55 0.16
CA PRO A 55 -11.44 14.65 1.33
C PRO A 55 -11.11 13.25 1.89
N PHE A 56 -9.85 13.00 2.23
CA PHE A 56 -9.39 11.73 2.78
C PHE A 56 -8.44 11.91 3.96
N HIS A 57 -8.42 10.92 4.84
CA HIS A 57 -7.43 10.86 5.91
C HIS A 57 -6.07 10.43 5.35
N TRP A 58 -4.99 11.10 5.74
CA TRP A 58 -3.65 10.86 5.19
C TRP A 58 -3.15 9.42 5.40
N PHE A 59 -3.63 8.72 6.43
CA PHE A 59 -3.26 7.35 6.74
C PHE A 59 -4.35 6.33 6.38
N PHE A 60 -5.61 6.64 6.67
CA PHE A 60 -6.75 5.70 6.52
C PHE A 60 -7.47 5.83 5.17
N GLY A 61 -7.06 6.78 4.32
CA GLY A 61 -7.72 7.05 3.07
C GLY A 61 -9.15 7.53 3.26
N HIS A 62 -10.04 7.11 2.35
CA HIS A 62 -11.45 7.47 2.35
C HIS A 62 -12.27 6.53 3.24
N GLN A 63 -12.54 6.96 4.47
CA GLN A 63 -13.40 6.21 5.39
C GLN A 63 -14.88 6.26 5.01
N GLN A 64 -15.31 7.23 4.20
CA GLN A 64 -16.69 7.30 3.69
C GLN A 64 -17.06 6.12 2.80
N PHE A 65 -16.04 5.45 2.25
CA PHE A 65 -16.19 4.23 1.48
C PHE A 65 -15.85 3.01 2.35
N GLN A 66 -16.41 2.97 3.58
CA GLN A 66 -16.53 1.74 4.36
C GLN A 66 -17.98 1.48 4.81
N GLY A 67 -18.45 0.23 4.67
CA GLY A 67 -19.73 -0.26 5.22
C GLY A 67 -20.81 -0.49 4.16
N ASP A 68 -22.10 -0.42 4.55
CA ASP A 68 -23.22 -0.75 3.64
C ASP A 68 -23.62 0.42 2.73
N GLN A 69 -23.07 1.61 2.96
CA GLN A 69 -23.41 2.84 2.23
C GLN A 69 -22.42 3.21 1.11
N GLU A 70 -21.47 2.32 0.79
CA GLU A 70 -20.45 2.51 -0.25
C GLU A 70 -21.03 3.10 -1.53
N LEU A 71 -22.04 2.42 -2.06
CA LEU A 71 -22.59 2.69 -3.38
C LEU A 71 -23.21 4.10 -3.41
N GLN A 72 -23.92 4.48 -2.35
CA GLN A 72 -24.51 5.82 -2.23
C GLN A 72 -23.44 6.91 -2.18
N GLN A 73 -22.31 6.64 -1.51
CA GLN A 73 -21.20 7.59 -1.46
C GLN A 73 -20.46 7.68 -2.78
N VAL A 74 -20.34 6.57 -3.51
CA VAL A 74 -19.77 6.55 -4.87
C VAL A 74 -20.66 7.37 -5.81
N LEU A 75 -21.99 7.17 -5.77
CA LEU A 75 -22.92 7.95 -6.60
C LEU A 75 -22.81 9.46 -6.34
N LYS A 76 -22.74 9.88 -5.07
CA LYS A 76 -22.46 11.28 -4.72
C LYS A 76 -21.14 11.78 -5.30
N CYS A 77 -20.10 10.95 -5.31
CA CYS A 77 -18.82 11.33 -5.92
C CYS A 77 -18.92 11.43 -7.44
N VAL A 78 -19.65 10.53 -8.10
CA VAL A 78 -19.90 10.59 -9.55
C VAL A 78 -20.66 11.86 -9.93
N GLU A 79 -21.65 12.28 -9.13
CA GLU A 79 -22.39 13.52 -9.35
C GLU A 79 -21.51 14.78 -9.18
N ASN A 80 -20.62 14.78 -8.18
CA ASN A 80 -19.80 15.94 -7.85
C ASN A 80 -18.50 16.05 -8.66
N PHE A 81 -17.97 14.92 -9.14
CA PHE A 81 -16.72 14.86 -9.88
C PHE A 81 -16.99 14.35 -11.29
N PRO A 82 -16.87 15.20 -12.32
CA PRO A 82 -17.06 14.74 -13.68
C PRO A 82 -15.94 13.78 -14.09
N SER A 83 -16.29 12.79 -14.89
CA SER A 83 -15.41 11.81 -15.54
C SER A 83 -14.77 10.73 -14.68
N ALA A 84 -14.03 11.13 -13.65
CA ALA A 84 -13.29 10.22 -12.79
C ALA A 84 -12.95 10.87 -11.44
N PHE A 85 -12.74 10.05 -10.41
CA PHE A 85 -12.20 10.52 -9.14
C PHE A 85 -11.19 9.54 -8.55
N THR A 86 -10.22 10.07 -7.80
CA THR A 86 -9.24 9.24 -7.09
C THR A 86 -9.82 8.73 -5.78
N ARG A 87 -9.68 7.43 -5.53
CA ARG A 87 -10.04 6.76 -4.26
C ARG A 87 -8.77 6.29 -3.55
N TRP A 88 -8.56 6.77 -2.33
CA TRP A 88 -7.49 6.35 -1.43
C TRP A 88 -8.00 5.26 -0.50
N LEU A 89 -7.41 4.07 -0.60
CA LEU A 89 -7.70 2.94 0.30
C LEU A 89 -6.85 3.02 1.58
N TRP A 90 -5.63 3.52 1.44
CA TRP A 90 -4.67 3.81 2.52
C TRP A 90 -3.79 4.98 2.11
N GLY A 91 -3.03 5.54 3.05
CA GLY A 91 -2.09 6.64 2.78
C GLY A 91 -1.08 6.39 1.66
N SER A 92 -0.85 5.12 1.29
CA SER A 92 0.06 4.70 0.23
C SER A 92 -0.60 3.78 -0.81
N LYS A 93 -1.93 3.71 -0.86
CA LYS A 93 -2.65 2.90 -1.85
C LYS A 93 -3.83 3.69 -2.40
N ALA A 94 -3.77 4.00 -3.69
CA ALA A 94 -4.81 4.74 -4.40
C ALA A 94 -5.24 3.99 -5.66
N SER A 95 -6.48 4.21 -6.05
CA SER A 95 -7.09 3.69 -7.28
C SER A 95 -7.89 4.80 -7.94
N LEU A 96 -7.97 4.78 -9.26
CA LEU A 96 -8.78 5.73 -10.02
C LEU A 96 -10.12 5.08 -10.37
N SER A 97 -11.21 5.71 -9.96
CA SER A 97 -12.56 5.32 -10.37
C SER A 97 -12.92 6.09 -11.63
N ILE A 98 -13.15 5.37 -12.73
CA ILE A 98 -13.42 5.94 -14.04
C ILE A 98 -14.79 5.46 -14.50
N TYR A 99 -15.64 6.39 -14.90
CA TYR A 99 -17.01 6.15 -15.38
C TYR A 99 -17.33 6.96 -16.63
N ASP A 100 -16.39 7.76 -17.13
CA ASP A 100 -16.50 8.41 -18.42
C ASP A 100 -16.28 7.42 -19.57
N PRO A 101 -17.22 7.31 -20.53
CA PRO A 101 -17.09 6.38 -21.64
C PRO A 101 -15.83 6.57 -22.49
N ASP A 102 -15.36 7.81 -22.68
CA ASP A 102 -14.19 8.09 -23.51
C ASP A 102 -12.91 7.64 -22.81
N TYR A 103 -12.78 7.87 -21.50
CA TYR A 103 -11.68 7.33 -20.70
C TYR A 103 -11.71 5.80 -20.63
N MET A 104 -12.89 5.22 -20.39
CA MET A 104 -13.06 3.77 -20.31
C MET A 104 -12.61 3.10 -21.61
N LYS A 105 -12.99 3.65 -22.76
CA LYS A 105 -12.59 3.12 -24.07
C LYS A 105 -11.08 3.11 -24.25
N VAL A 106 -10.39 4.17 -23.84
CA VAL A 106 -8.93 4.26 -23.94
C VAL A 106 -8.24 3.22 -23.07
N ILE A 107 -8.69 3.03 -21.82
CA ILE A 107 -8.04 2.12 -20.87
C ILE A 107 -8.39 0.66 -21.18
N LEU A 108 -9.65 0.35 -21.45
CA LEU A 108 -10.10 -1.00 -21.78
C LEU A 108 -9.66 -1.44 -23.17
N GLY A 109 -9.35 -0.49 -24.07
CA GLY A 109 -8.77 -0.78 -25.38
C GLY A 109 -7.30 -1.17 -25.33
N ARG A 110 -6.62 -1.03 -24.18
CA ARG A 110 -5.23 -1.44 -23.99
C ARG A 110 -5.14 -2.85 -23.45
N SER A 111 -4.07 -3.55 -23.81
CA SER A 111 -3.74 -4.87 -23.26
C SER A 111 -2.96 -4.76 -21.94
N ASP A 112 -3.25 -3.74 -21.12
CA ASP A 112 -2.63 -3.59 -19.82
C ASP A 112 -3.05 -4.75 -18.89
N PRO A 113 -2.14 -5.27 -18.06
CA PRO A 113 -2.45 -6.37 -17.16
C PRO A 113 -3.49 -5.94 -16.12
N LYS A 114 -4.27 -6.91 -15.63
CA LYS A 114 -5.17 -6.67 -14.50
C LYS A 114 -4.38 -6.18 -13.29
N ALA A 115 -5.00 -5.32 -12.49
CA ALA A 115 -4.38 -4.80 -11.27
C ALA A 115 -3.98 -5.95 -10.33
N LEU A 116 -2.67 -6.24 -10.28
CA LEU A 116 -2.11 -7.40 -9.60
C LEU A 116 -2.47 -7.41 -8.11
N ASP A 117 -2.46 -6.23 -7.48
CA ASP A 117 -2.79 -6.04 -6.07
C ASP A 117 -4.19 -6.52 -5.70
N THR A 118 -5.15 -6.46 -6.62
CA THR A 118 -6.53 -6.93 -6.40
C THR A 118 -6.68 -8.36 -6.92
N TYR A 119 -6.14 -8.63 -8.11
CA TYR A 119 -6.31 -9.91 -8.78
C TYR A 119 -5.60 -11.06 -8.04
N ARG A 120 -4.49 -10.79 -7.35
CA ARG A 120 -3.77 -11.79 -6.53
C ARG A 120 -4.66 -12.45 -5.48
N PHE A 121 -5.68 -11.76 -4.97
CA PHE A 121 -6.63 -12.34 -4.01
C PHE A 121 -7.63 -13.30 -4.67
N LEU A 122 -7.97 -13.05 -5.95
CA LEU A 122 -8.87 -13.90 -6.74
C LEU A 122 -8.14 -15.09 -7.36
N ALA A 123 -6.86 -14.94 -7.67
CA ALA A 123 -6.04 -15.93 -8.36
C ALA A 123 -6.10 -17.36 -7.77
N PRO A 124 -6.11 -17.58 -6.44
CA PRO A 124 -6.23 -18.93 -5.88
C PRO A 124 -7.55 -19.65 -6.24
N TRP A 125 -8.58 -18.91 -6.64
CA TRP A 125 -9.93 -19.43 -6.88
C TRP A 125 -10.19 -19.65 -8.38
N ILE A 126 -9.76 -18.71 -9.21
CA ILE A 126 -10.07 -18.66 -10.65
C ILE A 126 -8.85 -18.84 -11.55
N GLY A 127 -7.66 -19.00 -10.96
CA GLY A 127 -6.38 -19.07 -11.68
C GLY A 127 -5.80 -17.70 -12.06
N MET A 128 -4.56 -17.73 -12.52
CA MET A 128 -3.87 -16.56 -13.06
C MET A 128 -4.15 -16.44 -14.56
N TYR A 129 -4.92 -15.42 -14.96
CA TYR A 129 -4.96 -14.95 -16.34
C TYR A 129 -4.02 -13.75 -16.41
N VAL A 130 -2.83 -13.96 -16.97
CA VAL A 130 -1.83 -12.92 -17.23
C VAL A 130 -2.20 -12.18 -18.50
#